data_AF-A0A8T5XX67-F1
#
_entry.id   AF-A0A8T5XX67-F1
#
_cell.length_a   1.000
_cell.length_b   1.000
_cell.length_c   1.000
_cell.angle_alpha   90.00
_cell.angle_beta   90.00
_cell.angle_gamma   90.00
#
_symmetry.space_group_name_H-M   'P 1'
#
loop_
_entity.id
_entity.type
_entity.pdbx_description
1 polymer ?
#
loop_
_entity_poly.entity_id
_entity_poly.type
_entity_poly.pdbx_seq_one_letter_code
_entity_poly.pdbx_strand_id
1 'polypeptide(L)'
;MSLRKKIEVLTTFIELEEKKDKFNRYFYYFHDSKTRRNIIAREFIKSGNGYVYGANLPDYKHLADSRGWVKVKNFDENTLIDIIEKAIEAHR
;
A
#
# COMPACT_ATOMS: atom_id res chain seq x y z
N MET A 1 8.28 -8.22 -8.11
CA MET A 1 7.62 -7.51 -9.23
C MET A 1 8.32 -6.16 -9.51
N SER A 2 8.24 -5.63 -10.74
CA SER A 2 8.75 -4.30 -11.08
C SER A 2 7.86 -3.18 -10.53
N LEU A 3 8.38 -1.94 -10.42
CA LEU A 3 7.57 -0.78 -10.01
C LEU A 3 6.32 -0.62 -10.88
N ARG A 4 6.48 -0.68 -12.22
CA ARG A 4 5.39 -0.50 -13.17
C ARG A 4 4.24 -1.47 -12.90
N LYS A 5 4.55 -2.76 -12.71
CA LYS A 5 3.53 -3.78 -12.45
C LYS A 5 2.82 -3.57 -11.11
N LYS A 6 3.50 -3.03 -10.09
CA LYS A 6 2.88 -2.68 -8.81
C LYS A 6 1.97 -1.46 -8.90
N ILE A 7 2.35 -0.46 -9.69
CA ILE A 7 1.50 0.69 -9.98
C ILE A 7 0.24 0.20 -10.72
N GLU A 8 0.39 -0.67 -11.73
CA GLU A 8 -0.76 -1.26 -12.45
C GLU A 8 -1.75 -1.93 -11.47
N VAL A 9 -1.27 -2.70 -10.50
CA VAL A 9 -2.11 -3.26 -9.41
C VAL A 9 -2.74 -2.17 -8.55
N LEU A 10 -1.98 -1.18 -8.08
CA LEU A 10 -2.53 -0.12 -7.23
C LEU A 10 -3.59 0.73 -7.94
N THR A 11 -3.46 0.91 -9.25
CA THR A 11 -4.41 1.66 -10.08
C THR A 11 -5.72 0.92 -10.35
N THR A 12 -5.82 -0.39 -10.08
CA THR A 12 -7.11 -1.11 -10.18
C THR A 12 -8.06 -0.77 -9.04
N PHE A 13 -7.53 -0.23 -7.93
CA PHE A 13 -8.32 0.22 -6.78
C PHE A 13 -8.78 1.66 -7.01
N ILE A 14 -9.95 1.82 -7.63
CA ILE A 14 -10.49 3.14 -8.03
C ILE A 14 -10.72 4.11 -6.86
N GLU A 15 -10.86 3.59 -5.64
CA GLU A 15 -10.99 4.40 -4.42
C GLU A 15 -9.66 5.00 -3.91
N LEU A 16 -8.52 4.62 -4.50
CA LEU A 16 -7.21 5.15 -4.12
C LEU A 16 -6.81 6.33 -5.02
N GLU A 17 -6.54 7.49 -4.41
CA GLU A 17 -5.90 8.61 -5.10
C GLU A 17 -4.38 8.40 -5.15
N GLU A 18 -3.81 8.34 -6.36
CA GLU A 18 -2.36 8.33 -6.56
C GLU A 18 -1.78 9.75 -6.38
N LYS A 19 -0.71 9.87 -5.59
CA LYS A 19 0.16 11.06 -5.55
C LYS A 19 1.61 10.69 -5.73
N LYS A 20 2.35 11.61 -6.33
CA LYS A 20 3.79 11.50 -6.53
C LYS A 20 4.51 12.64 -5.84
N ASP A 21 5.60 12.33 -5.16
CA ASP A 21 6.43 13.37 -4.54
C ASP A 21 7.58 13.84 -5.45
N LYS A 22 8.34 14.85 -4.98
CA LYS A 22 9.51 15.40 -5.69
C LYS A 22 10.64 14.39 -5.93
N PHE A 23 10.63 13.23 -5.25
CA PHE A 23 11.61 12.17 -5.40
C PHE A 23 11.10 11.03 -6.30
N ASN A 24 10.01 11.27 -7.02
CA ASN A 24 9.34 10.29 -7.87
C ASN A 24 8.85 9.04 -7.12
N ARG A 25 8.45 9.19 -5.86
CA ARG A 25 7.88 8.10 -5.06
C ARG A 25 6.36 8.17 -5.13
N TYR A 26 5.73 7.02 -5.33
CA TYR A 26 4.28 6.91 -5.46
C TYR A 26 3.62 6.59 -4.11
N PHE A 27 2.49 7.23 -3.86
CA PHE A 27 1.67 7.13 -2.66
C PHE A 27 0.21 6.97 -3.08
N TYR A 28 -0.56 6.24 -2.29
CA TYR A 28 -1.96 5.93 -2.57
C TYR A 28 -2.80 6.19 -1.32
N TYR A 29 -3.80 7.05 -1.47
CA TYR A 29 -4.62 7.58 -0.40
C TYR A 29 -6.07 7.12 -0.55
N PHE A 30 -6.66 6.59 0.52
CA PHE A 30 -8.08 6.32 0.64
C PHE A 30 -8.75 7.45 1.45
N HIS A 31 -9.43 8.37 0.77
CA HIS A 31 -9.97 9.58 1.42
C HIS A 31 -11.23 9.34 2.24
N ASP A 32 -11.98 8.28 1.92
CA ASP A 32 -13.17 7.89 2.66
C ASP A 32 -12.84 7.12 3.95
N SER A 33 -11.57 7.15 4.39
CA SER A 33 -11.12 6.50 5.61
C SER A 33 -11.88 7.01 6.84
N LYS A 34 -12.49 6.08 7.59
CA LYS A 34 -13.10 6.36 8.90
C LYS A 34 -12.07 6.45 10.04
N THR A 35 -10.80 6.21 9.73
CA THR A 35 -9.70 6.36 10.69
C THR A 35 -8.92 7.63 10.42
N ARG A 36 -8.09 8.07 11.39
CA ARG A 36 -7.22 9.24 11.20
C ARG A 36 -6.21 9.09 10.05
N ARG A 37 -5.91 7.86 9.61
CA ARG A 37 -4.93 7.58 8.55
C ARG A 37 -5.67 7.38 7.24
N ASN A 38 -5.23 8.05 6.18
CA ASN A 38 -5.76 7.85 4.83
C ASN A 38 -4.71 7.27 3.85
N ILE A 39 -3.43 7.22 4.21
CA ILE A 39 -2.39 6.61 3.36
C ILE A 39 -2.44 5.09 3.52
N ILE A 40 -2.80 4.40 2.44
CA ILE A 40 -2.83 2.93 2.35
C ILE A 40 -1.48 2.40 1.88
N ALA A 41 -0.91 3.02 0.84
CA ALA A 41 0.34 2.59 0.23
C ALA A 41 1.30 3.78 0.09
N ARG A 42 2.60 3.59 0.34
CA ARG A 42 3.59 4.66 0.31
C ARG A 42 4.95 4.26 -0.22
N GLU A 43 5.65 5.28 -0.71
CA GLU A 43 7.06 5.22 -1.10
C GLU A 43 7.38 4.10 -2.11
N PHE A 44 6.48 3.89 -3.09
CA PHE A 44 6.77 2.98 -4.18
C PHE A 44 7.82 3.59 -5.11
N ILE A 45 8.93 2.88 -5.30
CA ILE A 45 10.14 3.37 -5.99
C ILE A 45 10.64 2.42 -7.08
N LYS A 46 11.55 2.91 -7.91
CA LYS A 46 12.08 2.18 -9.11
C LYS A 46 12.57 0.77 -8.82
N SER A 47 13.07 0.49 -7.61
CA SER A 47 13.52 -0.85 -7.19
C SER A 47 12.38 -1.86 -6.98
N GLY A 48 11.12 -1.45 -7.14
CA GLY A 48 9.94 -2.25 -6.82
C GLY A 48 9.63 -2.32 -5.33
N ASN A 49 10.41 -1.64 -4.48
CA ASN A 49 10.07 -1.49 -3.07
C ASN A 49 8.90 -0.52 -2.89
N GLY A 50 8.18 -0.69 -1.78
CA GLY A 50 7.08 0.15 -1.31
C GLY A 50 6.59 -0.39 0.03
N TYR A 51 5.63 0.32 0.64
CA TYR A 51 5.04 -0.10 1.89
C TYR A 51 3.51 -0.01 1.82
N VAL A 52 2.84 -0.96 2.47
CA VAL A 52 1.38 -0.95 2.67
C VAL A 52 1.10 -0.92 4.18
N TYR A 53 0.07 -0.20 4.59
CA TYR A 53 -0.29 -0.09 6.00
C TYR A 53 -0.95 -1.39 6.47
N GLY A 54 -0.32 -2.06 7.43
CA GLY A 54 -0.72 -3.38 7.94
C GLY A 54 -0.92 -3.44 9.45
N ALA A 55 -0.93 -2.30 10.16
CA ALA A 55 -0.99 -2.27 11.63
C ALA A 55 -2.20 -3.03 12.21
N ASN A 56 -3.33 -2.92 11.53
CA ASN A 56 -4.62 -3.49 11.93
C ASN A 56 -4.97 -4.76 11.14
N LEU A 57 -4.02 -5.34 10.41
CA LEU A 57 -4.24 -6.53 9.59
C LEU A 57 -3.64 -7.74 10.32
N PRO A 58 -4.45 -8.62 10.96
CA PRO A 58 -3.93 -9.73 11.75
C PRO A 58 -2.93 -10.60 10.98
N ASP A 59 -3.24 -10.91 9.72
CA ASP A 59 -2.42 -11.75 8.82
C ASP A 59 -1.06 -11.12 8.50
N TYR A 60 -0.96 -9.80 8.51
CA TYR A 60 0.24 -9.06 8.12
C TYR A 60 0.94 -8.37 9.28
N LYS A 61 0.35 -8.39 10.48
CA LYS A 61 0.87 -7.71 11.67
C LYS A 61 2.29 -8.14 12.03
N HIS A 62 2.63 -9.41 11.80
CA HIS A 62 3.97 -9.95 12.05
C HIS A 62 5.03 -9.47 11.04
N LEU A 63 4.61 -8.96 9.88
CA LEU A 63 5.49 -8.38 8.85
C LEU A 63 5.58 -6.84 8.96
N ALA A 64 4.76 -6.22 9.79
CA ALA A 64 4.71 -4.78 9.96
C ALA A 64 5.85 -4.30 10.85
N ASP A 65 6.43 -3.15 10.50
CA ASP A 65 7.36 -2.44 11.37
C ASP A 65 6.65 -1.83 12.60
N SER A 66 7.40 -1.23 13.51
CA SER A 66 6.86 -0.58 14.71
C SER A 66 5.88 0.58 14.44
N ARG A 67 5.81 1.04 13.19
CA ARG A 67 4.90 2.09 12.72
C ARG A 67 3.70 1.52 11.96
N GLY A 68 3.61 0.20 11.83
CA GLY A 68 2.52 -0.50 11.15
C GLY A 68 2.70 -0.67 9.65
N TRP A 69 3.90 -0.50 9.09
CA TRP A 69 4.14 -0.60 7.65
C TRP A 69 4.76 -1.94 7.27
N VAL A 70 4.15 -2.60 6.29
CA VAL A 70 4.63 -3.85 5.73
C VAL A 70 5.43 -3.54 4.47
N LYS A 71 6.68 -4.02 4.43
CA LYS A 71 7.55 -3.85 3.26
C LYS A 71 7.15 -4.85 2.17
N VAL A 72 6.67 -4.36 1.04
CA VAL A 72 6.12 -5.24 -0.01
C VAL A 72 7.11 -5.57 -1.14
N LYS A 73 8.41 -5.29 -0.98
CA LYS A 73 9.43 -5.46 -2.05
C LYS A 73 9.33 -6.82 -2.77
N ASN A 74 9.21 -7.89 -1.99
CA ASN A 74 9.24 -9.27 -2.47
C ASN A 74 7.85 -9.90 -2.68
N PHE A 75 6.77 -9.11 -2.54
CA PHE A 75 5.42 -9.64 -2.78
C PHE A 75 5.21 -9.93 -4.26
N ASP A 76 4.48 -11.01 -4.52
CA ASP A 76 3.87 -11.28 -5.81
C ASP A 76 2.57 -10.46 -5.98
N GLU A 77 1.91 -10.64 -7.12
CA GLU A 77 0.74 -9.85 -7.50
C GLU A 77 -0.45 -10.13 -6.57
N ASN A 78 -0.73 -11.41 -6.31
CA ASN A 78 -1.85 -11.82 -5.47
C ASN A 78 -1.68 -11.36 -4.02
N THR A 79 -0.48 -11.49 -3.45
CA THR A 79 -0.20 -11.04 -2.08
C THR A 79 -0.25 -9.52 -1.97
N LEU A 80 0.13 -8.79 -3.04
CA LEU A 80 0.01 -7.34 -3.09
C LEU A 80 -1.46 -6.90 -3.18
N ILE A 81 -2.27 -7.57 -3.97
CA ILE A 81 -3.72 -7.31 -4.07
C ILE A 81 -4.37 -7.56 -2.70
N ASP A 82 -4.14 -8.73 -2.08
CA ASP A 82 -4.75 -9.10 -0.80
C ASP A 82 -4.47 -8.09 0.32
N ILE A 83 -3.20 -7.66 0.47
CA ILE A 83 -2.85 -6.69 1.52
C ILE A 83 -3.46 -5.30 1.24
N ILE A 84 -3.59 -4.89 -0.03
CA ILE A 84 -4.22 -3.60 -0.36
C ILE A 84 -5.72 -3.65 -0.08
N GLU A 85 -6.40 -4.71 -0.49
CA GLU A 85 -7.85 -4.92 -0.21
C GLU A 85 -8.13 -4.89 1.28
N LYS A 86 -7.40 -5.70 2.05
CA LYS A 86 -7.55 -5.74 3.51
C LYS A 86 -7.21 -4.40 4.15
N ALA A 87 -6.19 -3.72 3.65
CA ALA A 87 -5.86 -2.39 4.14
C ALA A 87 -7.01 -1.41 3.88
N ILE A 88 -7.60 -1.38 2.68
CA ILE A 88 -8.75 -0.50 2.41
C ILE A 88 -9.94 -0.86 3.31
N GLU A 89 -10.29 -2.14 3.40
CA GLU A 89 -11.41 -2.61 4.24
C GLU A 89 -11.23 -2.22 5.71
N ALA A 90 -10.01 -2.33 6.24
CA ALA A 90 -9.71 -1.93 7.61
C ALA A 90 -9.81 -0.40 7.87
N HIS A 91 -9.95 0.41 6.82
CA HIS A 91 -10.17 1.86 6.92
C HIS A 91 -11.59 2.29 6.52
N ARG A 92 -12.42 1.38 6.00
CA ARG A 92 -13.84 1.64 5.74
C ARG A 92 -14.66 1.74 7.02
#